data_AF-A0A914E465-F1
#
_entry.id   AF-A0A914E465-F1
#
_cell.length_a   1.000
_cell.length_b   1.000
_cell.length_c   1.000
_cell.angle_alpha   90.00
_cell.angle_beta   90.00
_cell.angle_gamma   90.00
#
_symmetry.space_group_name_H-M   'P 1'
#
loop_
_entity.id
_entity.type
_entity.pdbx_description
1 polymer ?
#
loop_
_entity_poly.entity_id
_entity_poly.type
_entity_poly.pdbx_seq_one_letter_code
_entity_poly.pdbx_strand_id
1 'polypeptide(L)'
;MANEQKHYRMLRKLRKLRGVRQPFAWFVLTCYEEFISKNPNDAINLETLIEHCNDRWKELTDQEKTGFNDLAREDEERYNRDCAELLEYFQDELKERMKEKGGKKELNVSRISPSDKEDLNEDNQDLEAVEEKPQPSTSE
;
A
#
# COMPACT_ATOMS: atom_id res chain seq x y z
N MET A 1 -32.67 -12.93 -2.22
CA MET A 1 -32.13 -13.70 -1.07
C MET A 1 -30.81 -14.40 -1.40
N ALA A 2 -30.74 -15.43 -2.25
CA ALA A 2 -29.50 -16.18 -2.48
C ALA A 2 -28.38 -15.39 -3.20
N ASN A 3 -28.73 -14.55 -4.18
CA ASN A 3 -27.76 -13.75 -4.95
C ASN A 3 -27.14 -12.61 -4.10
N GLU A 4 -27.97 -12.02 -3.24
CA GLU A 4 -27.56 -10.96 -2.31
C GLU A 4 -26.59 -11.50 -1.24
N GLN A 5 -26.85 -12.69 -0.69
CA GLN A 5 -25.96 -13.34 0.28
C GLN A 5 -24.57 -13.64 -0.32
N LYS A 6 -24.52 -14.02 -1.60
CA LYS A 6 -23.28 -14.26 -2.35
C LYS A 6 -22.50 -12.96 -2.57
N HIS A 7 -23.18 -11.88 -2.96
CA HIS A 7 -22.59 -10.55 -3.10
C HIS A 7 -21.94 -10.05 -1.80
N TYR A 8 -22.61 -10.19 -0.66
CA TYR A 8 -22.03 -9.83 0.63
C TYR A 8 -20.80 -10.69 0.99
N ARG A 9 -20.78 -11.97 0.63
CA ARG A 9 -19.61 -12.84 0.80
C ARG A 9 -18.44 -12.39 -0.07
N MET A 10 -18.71 -11.99 -1.31
CA MET A 10 -17.73 -11.40 -2.23
C MET A 10 -17.12 -10.12 -1.64
N LEU A 11 -17.94 -9.13 -1.27
CA LEU A 11 -17.46 -7.88 -0.69
C LEU A 11 -16.65 -8.11 0.59
N ARG A 12 -17.05 -9.08 1.41
CA ARG A 12 -16.31 -9.44 2.63
C ARG A 12 -14.95 -10.06 2.31
N LYS A 13 -14.82 -10.88 1.27
CA LYS A 13 -13.52 -11.43 0.86
C LYS A 13 -12.63 -10.35 0.24
N LEU A 14 -13.18 -9.44 -0.57
CA LEU A 14 -12.44 -8.30 -1.14
C LEU A 14 -11.84 -7.41 -0.05
N ARG A 15 -12.63 -7.07 0.98
CA ARG A 15 -12.14 -6.28 2.13
C ARG A 15 -11.06 -6.97 2.97
N LYS A 16 -10.90 -8.29 2.83
CA LYS A 16 -9.85 -9.06 3.52
C LYS A 16 -8.56 -9.16 2.72
N LEU A 17 -8.58 -8.79 1.43
CA LEU A 17 -7.34 -8.71 0.66
C LEU A 17 -6.47 -7.62 1.28
N ARG A 18 -5.25 -8.00 1.65
CA ARG A 18 -4.27 -7.06 2.17
C ARG A 18 -3.92 -6.07 1.06
N GLY A 19 -3.95 -4.78 1.35
CA GLY A 19 -3.54 -3.75 0.40
C GLY A 19 -2.07 -3.85 -0.01
N VAL A 20 -1.72 -3.11 -1.08
CA VAL A 20 -0.34 -2.97 -1.54
C VAL A 20 0.45 -2.16 -0.52
N ARG A 21 1.65 -2.64 -0.19
CA ARG A 21 2.58 -2.00 0.73
C ARG A 21 3.63 -1.19 -0.04
N GLN A 22 3.75 0.09 0.34
CA GLN A 22 4.75 1.01 -0.21
C GLN A 22 6.17 0.70 0.31
N PRO A 23 7.23 1.19 -0.34
CA PRO A 23 8.62 0.94 0.06
C PRO A 23 8.91 1.32 1.52
N PHE A 24 8.49 2.52 1.94
CA PHE A 24 8.66 2.98 3.31
C PHE A 24 7.90 2.10 4.33
N ALA A 25 6.72 1.58 3.98
CA ALA A 25 5.97 0.69 4.86
C ALA A 25 6.62 -0.69 5.00
N TRP A 26 7.37 -1.14 3.99
CA TRP A 26 8.27 -2.31 4.13
C TRP A 26 9.45 -1.99 5.03
N PHE A 27 10.06 -0.82 4.89
CA PHE A 27 11.16 -0.38 5.75
C PHE A 27 10.76 -0.29 7.23
N VAL A 28 9.63 0.33 7.54
CA VAL A 28 9.11 0.42 8.92
C VAL A 28 8.86 -0.98 9.50
N LEU A 29 8.39 -1.93 8.69
CA LEU A 29 8.25 -3.33 9.14
C LEU A 29 9.61 -3.93 9.49
N THR A 30 10.63 -3.72 8.66
CA THR A 30 12.00 -4.17 8.96
C THR A 30 12.53 -3.54 10.24
N CYS A 31 12.33 -2.24 10.45
CA CYS A 31 12.70 -1.56 11.70
C CYS A 31 11.97 -2.14 12.93
N TYR A 32 10.69 -2.49 12.77
CA TYR A 32 9.90 -3.13 13.82
C TYR A 32 10.42 -4.53 14.18
N GLU A 33 10.73 -5.35 13.18
CA GLU A 33 11.32 -6.69 13.38
C GLU A 33 12.70 -6.61 14.03
N GLU A 34 13.54 -5.67 13.59
CA GLU A 34 14.84 -5.39 14.23
C GLU A 34 14.68 -4.99 15.70
N PHE A 35 13.69 -4.15 16.03
CA PHE A 35 13.43 -3.73 17.39
C PHE A 35 13.00 -4.91 18.27
N ILE A 36 12.03 -5.72 17.82
CA ILE A 36 11.59 -6.91 18.56
C ILE A 36 12.74 -7.88 18.78
N SER A 37 13.55 -8.10 17.73
CA SER A 37 14.67 -9.03 17.81
C SER A 37 15.74 -8.58 18.81
N LYS A 38 15.95 -7.27 18.97
CA LYS A 38 16.94 -6.71 19.90
C LYS A 38 16.39 -6.56 21.32
N ASN A 39 15.10 -6.23 21.43
CA ASN A 39 14.44 -5.92 22.70
C ASN A 39 13.18 -6.79 22.88
N PRO A 40 13.34 -8.11 23.05
CA PRO A 40 12.19 -9.04 23.10
C PRO A 40 11.27 -8.83 24.31
N ASN A 41 11.74 -8.14 25.35
CA ASN A 41 10.97 -7.88 26.59
C ASN A 41 10.43 -6.45 26.68
N ASP A 42 10.82 -5.56 25.75
CA ASP A 42 10.43 -4.17 25.81
C ASP A 42 9.15 -3.95 25.00
N ALA A 43 8.25 -3.14 25.56
CA ALA A 43 7.08 -2.70 24.83
C ALA A 43 7.48 -1.68 23.75
N ILE A 44 6.94 -1.85 22.55
CA ILE A 44 7.21 -0.95 21.42
C ILE A 44 6.31 0.26 21.52
N ASN A 45 6.90 1.46 21.55
CA ASN A 45 6.18 2.68 21.26
C ASN A 45 6.20 2.93 19.74
N LEU A 46 5.05 2.75 19.08
CA LEU A 46 4.93 2.87 17.62
C LEU A 46 5.21 4.30 17.14
N GLU A 47 4.81 5.33 17.87
CA GLU A 47 5.02 6.73 17.48
C GLU A 47 6.52 7.03 17.41
N THR A 48 7.24 6.74 18.48
CA THR A 48 8.70 6.89 18.55
C THR A 48 9.43 6.02 17.52
N LEU A 49 8.96 4.80 17.27
CA LEU A 49 9.54 3.94 16.24
C LEU A 49 9.39 4.56 14.85
N ILE A 50 8.20 5.07 14.52
CA ILE A 50 7.93 5.69 13.21
C ILE A 50 8.76 6.97 13.04
N GLU A 51 8.88 7.79 14.07
CA GLU A 51 9.77 8.97 14.06
C GLU A 51 11.22 8.57 13.74
N HIS A 52 11.77 7.57 14.44
CA HIS A 52 13.10 7.05 14.14
C HIS A 52 13.22 6.46 12.73
N CYS A 53 12.17 5.83 12.22
CA CYS A 53 12.14 5.34 10.84
C CYS A 53 12.17 6.50 9.83
N ASN A 54 11.46 7.59 10.09
CA ASN A 54 11.45 8.75 9.21
C ASN A 54 12.85 9.35 9.05
N ASP A 55 13.57 9.53 10.16
CA ASP A 55 14.93 10.07 10.15
C ASP A 55 15.89 9.13 9.40
N ARG A 56 15.88 7.84 9.77
CA ARG A 56 16.73 6.83 9.13
C ARG A 56 16.44 6.68 7.64
N TRP A 57 15.18 6.75 7.22
CA TRP A 57 14.79 6.65 5.81
C TRP A 57 15.33 7.80 4.97
N LYS A 58 15.39 9.02 5.53
CA LYS A 58 15.98 10.19 4.84
C LYS A 58 17.49 10.02 4.64
N GLU A 59 18.17 9.39 5.60
CA GLU A 59 19.60 9.11 5.53
C GLU A 59 19.96 7.95 4.58
N LEU A 60 19.01 7.06 4.25
CA LEU A 60 19.25 5.96 3.33
C LEU A 60 19.61 6.45 1.93
N THR A 61 20.61 5.80 1.35
CA THR A 61 21.01 5.98 -0.05
C THR A 61 19.98 5.41 -1.01
N ASP A 62 19.98 5.87 -2.26
CA ASP A 62 19.10 5.33 -3.31
C ASP A 62 19.32 3.83 -3.52
N GLN A 63 20.55 3.34 -3.36
CA GLN A 63 20.88 1.93 -3.45
C GLN A 63 20.19 1.11 -2.35
N GLU A 64 20.16 1.61 -1.11
CA GLU A 64 19.46 0.95 -0.01
C GLU A 64 17.94 1.01 -0.18
N LYS A 65 17.42 2.16 -0.63
CA LYS A 65 15.99 2.34 -0.95
C LYS A 65 15.54 1.41 -2.07
N THR A 66 16.42 1.09 -3.02
CA THR A 66 16.12 0.17 -4.14
C THR A 66 15.64 -1.19 -3.66
N GLY A 67 16.24 -1.75 -2.59
CA GLY A 67 15.78 -3.02 -2.01
C GLY A 67 14.32 -2.96 -1.54
N PHE A 68 13.91 -1.86 -0.91
CA PHE A 68 12.53 -1.65 -0.48
C PHE A 68 11.57 -1.37 -1.65
N ASN A 69 12.06 -0.74 -2.71
CA ASN A 69 11.29 -0.56 -3.95
C ASN A 69 10.99 -1.90 -4.64
N ASP A 70 11.96 -2.81 -4.69
CA ASP A 70 11.76 -4.15 -5.25
C ASP A 70 10.74 -4.95 -4.43
N LEU A 71 10.79 -4.88 -3.09
CA LEU A 71 9.79 -5.50 -2.21
C LEU A 71 8.39 -4.93 -2.41
N ALA A 72 8.26 -3.61 -2.62
CA ALA A 72 6.98 -2.98 -2.92
C ALA A 72 6.43 -3.43 -4.28
N ARG A 73 7.29 -3.57 -5.30
CA ARG A 73 6.90 -4.09 -6.62
C ARG A 73 6.38 -5.53 -6.52
N GLU A 74 7.09 -6.39 -5.79
CA GLU A 74 6.65 -7.78 -5.58
C GLU A 74 5.32 -7.84 -4.80
N ASP A 75 5.13 -6.92 -3.84
CA ASP A 75 3.89 -6.80 -3.07
C ASP A 75 2.70 -6.40 -3.96
N GLU A 76 2.92 -5.51 -4.92
CA GLU A 76 1.94 -5.13 -5.94
C GLU A 76 1.57 -6.32 -6.84
N GLU A 77 2.56 -7.11 -7.30
CA GLU A 77 2.30 -8.31 -8.08
C GLU A 77 1.48 -9.34 -7.29
N ARG A 78 1.79 -9.55 -6.00
CA ARG A 78 0.97 -10.40 -5.13
C ARG A 78 -0.47 -9.87 -5.08
N TYR A 79 -0.65 -8.58 -4.81
CA TYR A 79 -1.99 -8.00 -4.74
C TYR A 79 -2.79 -8.21 -6.04
N ASN A 80 -2.14 -8.03 -7.19
CA ASN A 80 -2.76 -8.26 -8.49
C ASN A 80 -3.16 -9.73 -8.69
N ARG A 81 -2.30 -10.68 -8.28
CA ARG A 81 -2.63 -12.12 -8.30
C ARG A 81 -3.80 -12.45 -7.37
N ASP A 82 -3.77 -11.97 -6.13
CA ASP A 82 -4.83 -12.22 -5.15
C ASP A 82 -6.18 -11.61 -5.61
N CYS A 83 -6.14 -10.42 -6.20
CA CYS A 83 -7.31 -9.79 -6.81
C CYS A 83 -7.84 -10.62 -7.99
N ALA A 84 -6.96 -11.09 -8.88
CA ALA A 84 -7.34 -11.89 -10.03
C ALA A 84 -7.99 -13.21 -9.61
N GLU A 85 -7.40 -13.93 -8.65
CA GLU A 85 -7.95 -15.18 -8.11
C GLU A 85 -9.34 -14.94 -7.49
N LEU A 86 -9.50 -13.84 -6.75
CA LEU A 86 -10.78 -13.50 -6.15
C LEU A 86 -11.83 -13.15 -7.21
N LEU A 87 -11.47 -12.41 -8.24
CA LEU A 87 -12.35 -12.06 -9.35
C LEU A 87 -12.74 -13.29 -10.18
N GLU A 88 -11.83 -14.23 -10.37
CA GLU A 88 -12.11 -15.51 -11.02
C GLU A 88 -13.11 -16.33 -10.21
N TYR A 89 -12.94 -16.41 -8.89
CA TYR A 89 -13.88 -17.10 -8.01
C TYR A 89 -15.31 -16.51 -8.07
N PHE A 90 -15.45 -15.22 -8.34
CA PHE A 90 -16.73 -14.53 -8.46
C PHE A 90 -17.14 -14.22 -9.90
N GLN A 91 -16.50 -14.86 -10.88
CA GLN A 91 -16.66 -14.53 -12.30
C GLN A 91 -18.11 -14.70 -12.77
N ASP A 92 -18.81 -15.74 -12.33
CA ASP A 92 -20.22 -15.98 -12.67
C ASP A 92 -21.14 -14.91 -12.05
N GLU A 93 -20.88 -14.50 -10.82
CA GLU A 93 -21.63 -13.45 -10.12
C GLU A 93 -21.42 -12.07 -10.75
N LEU A 94 -20.22 -11.79 -11.27
CA LEU A 94 -19.91 -10.59 -12.03
C LEU A 94 -20.59 -10.61 -13.41
N LYS A 95 -20.57 -11.75 -14.11
CA LYS A 95 -21.24 -11.94 -15.42
C LYS A 95 -22.76 -11.79 -15.33
N GLU A 96 -23.40 -12.31 -14.27
CA GLU A 96 -24.85 -12.14 -14.08
C GLU A 96 -25.23 -10.68 -13.83
N ARG A 97 -24.48 -9.97 -12.97
CA ARG A 97 -24.72 -8.54 -12.71
C ARG A 97 -24.55 -7.67 -13.97
N MET A 98 -23.65 -8.07 -14.85
CA MET A 98 -23.41 -7.42 -16.14
C MET A 98 -24.54 -7.68 -17.15
N LYS A 99 -25.20 -8.84 -17.09
CA LYS A 99 -26.41 -9.13 -17.88
C LYS A 99 -27.62 -8.36 -17.36
N GLU A 100 -27.78 -8.26 -16.04
CA GLU A 100 -28.88 -7.50 -15.40
C GLU A 100 -28.80 -5.99 -15.68
N LYS A 101 -27.59 -5.42 -15.81
CA LYS A 101 -27.38 -3.99 -16.08
C LYS A 101 -27.39 -3.59 -17.56
N GLY A 102 -27.83 -4.47 -18.47
CA GLY A 102 -28.12 -4.08 -19.86
C GLY A 102 -26.91 -3.56 -20.65
N GLY A 103 -25.83 -4.33 -20.73
CA GLY A 103 -24.89 -4.31 -21.86
C GLY A 103 -23.93 -3.12 -22.01
N LYS A 104 -22.64 -3.45 -22.10
CA LYS A 104 -21.48 -2.62 -22.51
C LYS A 104 -20.87 -1.69 -21.46
N LYS A 105 -20.13 -2.25 -20.51
CA LYS A 105 -18.78 -1.79 -20.17
C LYS A 105 -17.95 -3.01 -19.80
N GLU A 106 -16.99 -3.41 -20.63
CA GLU A 106 -15.98 -4.40 -20.23
C GLU A 106 -15.46 -4.01 -18.84
N LEU A 107 -15.56 -4.90 -17.85
CA LEU A 107 -14.89 -4.70 -16.56
C LEU A 107 -13.39 -4.82 -16.84
N ASN A 108 -12.80 -3.71 -17.24
CA ASN A 108 -11.37 -3.59 -17.29
C ASN A 108 -10.87 -3.61 -15.85
N VAL A 109 -10.25 -4.70 -15.43
CA VAL A 109 -9.66 -4.88 -14.09
C VAL A 109 -8.59 -3.83 -13.82
N SER A 110 -7.99 -3.24 -14.86
CA SER A 110 -7.10 -2.07 -14.73
C SER A 110 -7.83 -0.74 -14.44
N ARG A 111 -9.17 -0.74 -14.32
CA ARG A 111 -10.00 0.42 -13.99
C ARG A 111 -10.73 0.31 -12.65
N ILE A 112 -10.33 -0.62 -11.78
CA ILE A 112 -10.44 -0.34 -10.33
C ILE A 112 -9.41 0.76 -10.11
N SER A 113 -9.86 2.01 -10.29
CA SER A 113 -8.98 3.16 -10.33
C SER A 113 -8.26 3.26 -8.99
N PRO A 114 -6.94 3.46 -8.97
CA PRO A 114 -6.23 4.00 -7.82
C PRO A 114 -6.84 5.30 -7.27
N SER A 115 -7.78 5.93 -7.97
CA SER A 115 -8.48 7.14 -7.53
C SER A 115 -9.34 6.98 -6.27
N ASP A 116 -9.72 5.77 -5.87
CA ASP A 116 -10.30 5.55 -4.51
C ASP A 116 -9.19 5.51 -3.42
N LYS A 117 -7.92 5.61 -3.80
CA LYS A 117 -6.74 5.72 -2.93
C LYS A 117 -6.12 7.11 -2.92
N GLU A 118 -6.66 8.07 -3.67
CA GLU A 118 -6.16 9.46 -3.69
C GLU A 118 -6.36 10.15 -2.33
N ASP A 119 -7.29 9.70 -1.49
CA ASP A 119 -7.53 10.26 -0.14
C ASP A 119 -6.52 9.81 0.95
N LEU A 120 -5.50 8.99 0.64
CA LEU A 120 -4.46 8.61 1.62
C LEU A 120 -3.03 8.87 1.13
N ASN A 121 -2.88 9.48 -0.05
CA ASN A 121 -1.58 9.90 -0.57
C ASN A 121 -1.41 11.42 -0.61
N GLU A 122 -2.41 12.19 -0.19
CA GLU A 122 -2.29 13.64 -0.02
C GLU A 122 -1.49 14.02 1.25
N ASP A 123 -1.43 13.17 2.28
CA ASP A 123 -0.68 13.47 3.52
C ASP A 123 0.82 13.12 3.46
N ASN A 124 1.33 12.62 2.32
CA ASN A 124 2.77 12.46 2.10
C ASN A 124 3.40 13.63 1.33
N GLN A 125 2.65 14.71 1.10
CA GLN A 125 3.19 15.97 0.56
C GLN A 125 3.64 16.96 1.66
N ASP A 126 3.35 16.69 2.93
CA ASP A 126 3.72 17.59 4.04
C ASP A 126 5.09 17.29 4.68
N LEU A 127 5.85 16.31 4.18
CA LEU A 127 7.21 16.03 4.66
C LEU A 127 8.34 16.43 3.70
N GLU A 128 8.01 16.96 2.51
CA GLU A 128 8.97 17.64 1.61
C GLU A 128 8.84 19.17 1.64
N ALA A 129 8.50 19.74 2.80
CA ALA A 129 8.48 21.19 3.00
C ALA A 129 9.24 21.61 4.27
N VAL A 130 10.52 21.22 4.40
CA VAL A 130 11.43 21.90 5.32
C VAL A 130 12.72 22.27 4.58
N GLU A 131 12.75 23.55 4.20
CA GLU A 131 13.90 24.41 3.94
C GLU A 131 14.97 23.93 2.94
N GLU A 132 14.78 24.28 1.67
CA GLU A 132 15.91 24.82 0.90
C GLU A 132 15.95 26.34 1.07
N LYS A 133 16.55 26.81 2.18
CA LYS A 133 17.15 28.15 2.22
C LYS A 133 18.55 28.04 1.61
N PRO A 134 18.86 28.70 0.49
CA PRO A 134 20.23 28.79 0.04
C PRO A 134 20.92 29.90 0.84
N GLN A 135 22.01 29.58 1.56
CA GLN A 135 23.28 30.33 1.73
C GLN A 135 24.20 29.47 2.62
N PRO A 136 25.50 29.26 2.31
CA PRO A 136 26.45 30.37 2.16
C PRO A 136 27.57 30.16 1.10
N SER A 137 28.00 31.25 0.43
CA SER A 137 29.36 31.34 -0.11
C SER A 137 30.19 32.26 0.78
N THR A 138 31.17 31.65 1.46
CA THR A 138 32.28 32.33 2.13
C THR A 138 33.37 32.72 1.14
N SER A 139 34.18 33.71 1.54
CA SER A 139 35.47 34.18 0.99
C SER A 139 35.33 35.30 -0.05
N GLU A 140 35.93 36.49 0.12
CA GLU A 140 37.19 36.89 0.79
C GLU A 140 37.06 38.26 1.50
#